data_AF-A0A519QAF8-F1
#
_entry.id   AF-A0A519QAF8-F1
#
_cell.length_a   1.000
_cell.length_b   1.000
_cell.length_c   1.000
_cell.angle_alpha   90.00
_cell.angle_beta   90.00
_cell.angle_gamma   90.00
#
_symmetry.space_group_name_H-M   'P 1'
#
loop_
_entity.id
_entity.type
_entity.pdbx_description
1 polymer ?
#
loop_
_entity_poly.entity_id
_entity_poly.type
_entity_poly.pdbx_seq_one_letter_code
_entity_poly.pdbx_strand_id
1 'polypeptide(L)'
;MRVPVMRSLLLSLSAAALLTGCASTGIGDTAPLTPLSRYAMRVEPGLDRIALAVHDEGLSSTQVAAINDLAGRYAATGMGRVRIQSPSGEDPAASRQTWAVRSALEAAGVPGQNIEVLGYDAPDPRAPVLAGFETVRAAIPNCAAEPRDMGSRFSNRSSLGLGCAITANMAAQIADPRDIVGARAMTPADPGRAAIVFDRYRKGEPASAPQETLVQGAIAQAVE
;
A
#
# COMPACT_ATOMS: atom_id res chain seq x y z
N MET A 1 49.85 -50.20 40.43
CA MET A 1 49.10 -50.20 39.15
C MET A 1 47.60 -50.21 39.42
N ARG A 2 46.92 -49.04 39.42
CA ARG A 2 45.45 -48.93 39.34
C ARG A 2 45.10 -47.62 38.61
N VAL A 3 45.18 -47.65 37.27
CA VAL A 3 44.80 -46.53 36.38
C VAL A 3 43.64 -46.90 35.40
N PRO A 4 42.58 -47.67 35.76
CA PRO A 4 41.48 -47.91 34.82
C PRO A 4 40.30 -46.92 34.97
N VAL A 5 40.13 -46.28 36.14
CA VAL A 5 38.91 -45.50 36.43
C VAL A 5 38.96 -44.09 35.80
N MET A 6 40.14 -43.45 35.77
CA MET A 6 40.29 -42.08 35.29
C MET A 6 40.17 -41.95 33.76
N ARG A 7 40.52 -43.01 33.01
CA ARG A 7 40.35 -43.08 31.55
C ARG A 7 38.88 -43.23 31.14
N SER A 8 38.10 -43.96 31.92
CA SER A 8 36.66 -44.20 31.66
C SER A 8 35.82 -42.94 31.94
N LEU A 9 36.25 -42.10 32.88
CA LEU A 9 35.60 -40.80 33.16
C LEU A 9 35.89 -39.76 32.06
N LEU A 10 37.09 -39.77 31.48
CA LEU A 10 37.45 -38.81 30.42
C LEU A 10 36.77 -39.11 29.07
N LEU A 11 36.52 -40.39 28.76
CA LEU A 11 35.76 -40.79 27.55
C LEU A 11 34.26 -40.49 27.64
N SER A 12 33.66 -40.59 28.83
CA SER A 12 32.25 -40.26 29.03
C SER A 12 31.98 -38.75 28.97
N LEU A 13 32.93 -37.93 29.46
CA LEU A 13 32.82 -36.48 29.41
C LEU A 13 32.95 -35.90 27.98
N SER A 14 33.77 -36.53 27.14
CA SER A 14 33.95 -36.13 25.73
C SER A 14 32.78 -36.58 24.82
N ALA A 15 32.11 -37.70 25.15
CA ALA A 15 30.88 -38.10 24.47
C ALA A 15 29.71 -37.13 24.76
N ALA A 16 29.59 -36.64 25.99
CA ALA A 16 28.53 -35.68 26.36
C ALA A 16 28.70 -34.31 25.69
N ALA A 17 29.94 -33.87 25.44
CA ALA A 17 30.22 -32.62 24.74
C ALA A 17 29.87 -32.64 23.24
N LEU A 18 29.75 -33.83 22.63
CA LEU A 18 29.33 -33.98 21.23
C LEU A 18 27.80 -33.97 21.04
N LEU A 19 27.02 -34.04 22.13
CA LEU A 19 25.55 -34.06 22.09
C LEU A 19 24.90 -32.68 22.19
N THR A 20 25.66 -31.60 22.41
CA THR A 20 25.12 -30.23 22.54
C THR A 20 24.97 -29.49 21.21
N GLY A 21 25.28 -30.12 20.07
CA GLY A 21 25.30 -29.48 18.75
C GLY A 21 23.95 -29.31 18.02
N CYS A 22 22.83 -29.70 18.63
CA CYS A 22 21.50 -29.64 17.98
C CYS A 22 20.43 -29.01 18.88
N ALA A 23 20.72 -27.85 19.46
CA ALA A 23 19.68 -26.95 19.93
C ALA A 23 19.77 -25.66 19.11
N SER A 24 19.08 -25.62 17.96
CA SER A 24 18.80 -24.36 17.30
C SER A 24 17.91 -23.56 18.25
N THR A 25 18.51 -22.60 18.95
CA THR A 25 17.77 -21.55 19.65
C THR A 25 17.16 -20.63 18.59
N GLY A 26 16.07 -21.11 17.99
CA GLY A 26 15.16 -20.25 17.25
C GLY A 26 14.61 -19.23 18.24
N ILE A 27 15.15 -18.02 18.17
CA ILE A 27 14.75 -16.86 18.96
C ILE A 27 13.22 -16.74 18.90
N GLY A 28 12.63 -16.56 20.09
CA GLY A 28 11.18 -16.52 20.30
C GLY A 28 10.50 -15.29 19.72
N ASP A 29 10.42 -15.22 18.40
CA ASP A 29 9.26 -14.62 17.75
C ASP A 29 8.20 -15.71 17.59
N THR A 30 6.95 -15.40 17.92
CA THR A 30 5.80 -16.26 17.63
C THR A 30 5.92 -16.77 16.21
N ALA A 31 6.14 -18.08 16.03
CA ALA A 31 6.28 -18.64 14.71
C ALA A 31 5.02 -18.26 13.89
N PRO A 32 5.19 -17.68 12.68
CA PRO A 32 4.06 -17.22 11.88
C PRO A 32 3.14 -18.41 11.61
N LEU A 33 1.85 -18.26 11.96
CA LEU A 33 0.84 -19.32 11.83
C LEU A 33 0.72 -19.83 10.38
N THR A 34 0.96 -18.93 9.42
CA THR A 34 0.98 -19.21 7.99
C THR A 34 2.16 -18.51 7.30
N PRO A 35 2.60 -18.99 6.12
CA PRO A 35 3.62 -18.31 5.32
C PRO A 35 3.32 -16.83 5.03
N LEU A 36 2.04 -16.48 4.92
CA LEU A 36 1.57 -15.12 4.65
C LEU A 36 1.66 -14.23 5.90
N SER A 37 1.41 -14.78 7.09
CA SER A 37 1.47 -14.02 8.35
C SER A 37 2.88 -13.50 8.72
N ARG A 38 3.91 -13.87 7.95
CA ARG A 38 5.27 -13.31 8.03
C ARG A 38 5.33 -11.83 7.63
N TYR A 39 4.41 -11.37 6.77
CA TYR A 39 4.39 -10.00 6.25
C TYR A 39 3.01 -9.40 6.43
N ALA A 40 2.85 -8.56 7.44
CA ALA A 40 1.64 -7.76 7.60
C ALA A 40 1.65 -6.58 6.63
N MET A 41 0.52 -6.28 6.00
CA MET A 41 0.33 -5.01 5.30
C MET A 41 0.38 -3.87 6.30
N ARG A 42 1.02 -2.77 5.90
CA ARG A 42 1.19 -1.58 6.73
C ARG A 42 0.91 -0.34 5.90
N VAL A 43 0.55 0.73 6.59
CA VAL A 43 0.34 2.04 6.02
C VAL A 43 1.44 2.96 6.49
N GLU A 44 2.01 3.72 5.56
CA GLU A 44 3.06 4.70 5.84
C GLU A 44 2.61 6.09 5.38
N PRO A 45 3.07 7.17 6.04
CA PRO A 45 2.93 8.51 5.51
C PRO A 45 3.53 8.61 4.09
N GLY A 46 2.82 9.33 3.23
CA GLY A 46 3.22 9.61 1.86
C GLY A 46 3.06 11.10 1.54
N LEU A 47 3.68 11.52 0.45
CA LEU A 47 3.53 12.86 -0.10
C LEU A 47 3.22 12.71 -1.58
N ASP A 48 2.10 13.29 -2.00
CA ASP A 48 1.76 13.41 -3.40
C ASP A 48 2.08 14.83 -3.85
N ARG A 49 3.03 14.98 -4.77
CA ARG A 49 3.57 16.28 -5.16
C ARG A 49 3.94 16.32 -6.63
N ILE A 50 3.61 17.44 -7.27
CA ILE A 50 4.06 17.81 -8.61
C ILE A 50 5.02 19.00 -8.52
N ALA A 51 5.96 19.08 -9.47
CA ALA A 51 6.86 20.21 -9.63
C ALA A 51 6.58 20.90 -10.96
N LEU A 52 6.32 22.20 -10.92
CA LEU A 52 5.86 23.00 -12.05
C LEU A 52 6.95 24.02 -12.38
N ALA A 53 7.67 23.78 -13.47
CA ALA A 53 8.71 24.69 -13.96
C ALA A 53 8.14 26.09 -14.21
N VAL A 54 8.87 27.14 -13.80
CA VAL A 54 8.42 28.52 -13.96
C VAL A 54 8.52 28.96 -15.41
N HIS A 55 7.44 29.55 -15.94
CA HIS A 55 7.38 30.11 -17.29
C HIS A 55 6.93 31.57 -17.26
N ASP A 56 7.48 32.39 -18.15
CA ASP A 56 7.14 33.82 -18.22
C ASP A 56 5.70 34.02 -18.74
N GLU A 57 5.23 33.10 -19.60
CA GLU A 57 3.89 33.06 -20.20
C GLU A 57 2.81 32.46 -19.28
N GLY A 58 3.21 31.95 -18.11
CA GLY A 58 2.32 31.28 -17.16
C GLY A 58 2.20 29.76 -17.38
N LEU A 59 1.14 29.15 -16.85
CA LEU A 59 0.99 27.70 -16.85
C LEU A 59 0.84 27.14 -18.27
N SER A 60 1.67 26.15 -18.60
CA SER A 60 1.53 25.40 -19.85
C SER A 60 0.32 24.44 -19.79
N SER A 61 -0.16 23.99 -20.94
CA SER A 61 -1.26 23.02 -21.01
C SER A 61 -0.96 21.71 -20.28
N THR A 62 0.31 21.26 -20.31
CA THR A 62 0.76 20.06 -19.58
C THR A 62 0.77 20.28 -18.07
N GLN A 63 1.12 21.49 -17.61
CA GLN A 63 1.05 21.85 -16.19
C GLN A 63 -0.39 21.95 -15.70
N VAL A 64 -1.30 22.51 -16.50
CA VAL A 64 -2.73 22.54 -16.19
C VAL A 64 -3.30 21.11 -16.07
N ALA A 65 -2.94 20.21 -16.99
CA ALA A 65 -3.33 18.81 -16.89
C ALA A 65 -2.79 18.14 -15.61
N ALA A 66 -1.52 18.36 -15.27
CA ALA A 66 -0.93 17.83 -14.04
C ALA A 66 -1.61 18.38 -12.77
N ILE A 67 -2.05 19.64 -12.77
CA ILE A 67 -2.81 20.25 -11.68
C ILE A 67 -4.19 19.60 -11.54
N ASN A 68 -4.89 19.36 -12.65
CA ASN A 68 -6.18 18.67 -12.64
C ASN A 68 -6.06 17.24 -12.12
N ASP A 69 -5.01 16.51 -12.52
CA ASP A 69 -4.74 15.15 -12.03
C ASP A 69 -4.39 15.14 -10.53
N LEU A 70 -3.65 16.14 -10.05
CA LEU A 70 -3.40 16.31 -8.61
C LEU A 70 -4.70 16.59 -7.86
N ALA A 71 -5.56 17.47 -8.37
CA ALA A 71 -6.85 17.79 -7.76
C ALA A 71 -7.79 16.56 -7.73
N GLY A 72 -7.83 15.75 -8.78
CA GLY A 72 -8.58 14.50 -8.82
C GLY A 72 -8.12 13.50 -7.75
N ARG A 73 -6.80 13.34 -7.56
CA ARG A 73 -6.23 12.50 -6.50
C ARG A 73 -6.48 13.06 -5.10
N TYR A 74 -6.45 14.39 -4.95
CA TYR A 74 -6.85 15.05 -3.70
C TYR A 74 -8.31 14.78 -3.36
N ALA A 75 -9.22 14.85 -4.34
CA ALA A 75 -10.64 14.58 -4.13
C ALA A 75 -10.90 13.13 -3.70
N ALA A 76 -10.14 12.16 -4.22
CA ALA A 76 -10.25 10.75 -3.85
C ALA A 76 -9.81 10.47 -2.39
N THR A 77 -8.83 11.23 -1.88
CA THR A 77 -8.32 11.07 -0.51
C THR A 77 -9.01 11.99 0.49
N GLY A 78 -9.52 13.14 0.04
CA GLY A 78 -10.46 14.02 0.72
C GLY A 78 -10.03 14.60 2.07
N MET A 79 -8.74 14.52 2.44
CA MET A 79 -8.28 14.91 3.77
C MET A 79 -6.96 15.68 3.71
N GLY A 80 -6.85 16.72 4.55
CA GLY A 80 -5.66 17.55 4.67
C GLY A 80 -5.66 18.80 3.79
N ARG A 81 -4.58 19.57 3.91
CA ARG A 81 -4.35 20.80 3.13
C ARG A 81 -3.50 20.51 1.90
N VAL A 82 -3.84 21.16 0.79
CA VAL A 82 -2.96 21.25 -0.38
C VAL A 82 -1.97 22.39 -0.14
N ARG A 83 -0.68 22.08 -0.15
CA ARG A 83 0.39 23.05 0.02
C ARG A 83 0.98 23.40 -1.34
N ILE A 84 1.03 24.69 -1.63
CA ILE A 84 1.76 25.26 -2.76
C ILE A 84 3.01 25.92 -2.19
N GLN A 85 4.19 25.50 -2.66
CA GLN A 85 5.48 26.02 -2.22
C GLN A 85 6.10 26.83 -3.36
N SER A 86 6.23 28.13 -3.14
CA SER A 86 6.89 29.07 -4.04
C SER A 86 8.38 29.13 -3.71
N PRO A 87 9.29 29.17 -4.71
CA PRO A 87 10.70 29.42 -4.44
C PRO A 87 10.88 30.80 -3.78
N SER A 88 11.80 30.90 -2.83
CA SER A 88 12.30 32.17 -2.31
C SER A 88 13.12 32.90 -3.37
N GLY A 89 13.19 34.24 -3.30
CA GLY A 89 14.01 35.06 -4.21
C GLY A 89 13.28 36.14 -5.02
N GLU A 90 11.99 36.37 -4.74
CA GLU A 90 11.19 37.49 -5.28
C GLU A 90 11.12 37.59 -6.82
N ASP A 91 11.31 36.48 -7.55
CA ASP A 91 11.08 36.48 -9.01
C ASP A 91 9.58 36.71 -9.33
N PRO A 92 9.25 37.71 -10.17
CA PRO A 92 7.86 38.03 -10.49
C PRO A 92 7.14 36.91 -11.27
N ALA A 93 7.84 36.16 -12.11
CA ALA A 93 7.23 35.07 -12.88
C ALA A 93 6.89 33.89 -11.97
N ALA A 94 7.80 33.52 -11.06
CA ALA A 94 7.55 32.50 -10.04
C ALA A 94 6.37 32.89 -9.15
N SER A 95 6.31 34.15 -8.72
CA SER A 95 5.19 34.68 -7.92
C SER A 95 3.86 34.61 -8.68
N ARG A 96 3.82 35.07 -9.94
CA ARG A 96 2.61 34.98 -10.79
C ARG A 96 2.18 33.53 -10.98
N GLN A 97 3.13 32.63 -11.23
CA GLN A 97 2.84 31.22 -11.43
C GLN A 97 2.28 30.56 -10.17
N THR A 98 2.83 30.86 -8.98
CA THR A 98 2.30 30.38 -7.70
C THR A 98 0.81 30.70 -7.53
N TRP A 99 0.40 31.94 -7.84
CA TRP A 99 -1.01 32.33 -7.79
C TRP A 99 -1.86 31.73 -8.91
N ALA A 100 -1.27 31.50 -10.10
CA ALA A 100 -1.94 30.78 -11.18
C ALA A 100 -2.19 29.30 -10.80
N VAL A 101 -1.24 28.63 -10.13
CA VAL A 101 -1.39 27.27 -9.62
C VAL A 101 -2.50 27.21 -8.59
N ARG A 102 -2.55 28.17 -7.65
CA ARG A 102 -3.65 28.26 -6.68
C ARG A 102 -5.00 28.39 -7.38
N SER A 103 -5.12 29.31 -8.33
CA SER A 103 -6.36 29.55 -9.06
C SER A 103 -6.79 28.32 -9.87
N ALA A 104 -5.83 27.60 -10.47
CA ALA A 104 -6.10 26.37 -11.20
C ALA A 104 -6.57 25.23 -10.28
N LEU A 105 -5.99 25.09 -9.09
CA LEU A 105 -6.45 24.11 -8.09
C LEU A 105 -7.87 24.43 -7.59
N GLU A 106 -8.18 25.70 -7.33
CA GLU A 106 -9.52 26.14 -6.96
C GLU A 106 -10.54 25.85 -8.09
N ALA A 107 -10.17 26.14 -9.33
CA ALA A 107 -10.99 25.82 -10.51
C ALA A 107 -11.19 24.31 -10.72
N ALA A 108 -10.21 23.48 -10.32
CA ALA A 108 -10.28 22.03 -10.36
C ALA A 108 -11.07 21.42 -9.17
N GLY A 109 -11.62 22.24 -8.27
CA GLY A 109 -12.51 21.81 -7.20
C GLY A 109 -11.88 21.67 -5.82
N VAL A 110 -10.62 22.09 -5.64
CA VAL A 110 -10.00 22.14 -4.31
C VAL A 110 -10.55 23.35 -3.54
N PRO A 111 -11.15 23.16 -2.33
CA PRO A 111 -11.66 24.28 -1.56
C PRO A 111 -10.54 25.27 -1.20
N GLY A 112 -10.72 26.56 -1.49
CA GLY A 112 -9.69 27.58 -1.26
C GLY A 112 -9.20 27.65 0.20
N GLN A 113 -10.07 27.37 1.18
CA GLN A 113 -9.66 27.30 2.59
C GLN A 113 -8.71 26.15 2.93
N ASN A 114 -8.62 25.13 2.07
CA ASN A 114 -7.73 23.98 2.21
C ASN A 114 -6.40 24.19 1.46
N ILE A 115 -6.25 25.30 0.74
CA ILE A 115 -5.02 25.62 0.00
C ILE A 115 -4.16 26.57 0.82
N GLU A 116 -2.93 26.16 1.08
CA GLU A 116 -1.94 26.93 1.81
C GLU A 116 -0.76 27.25 0.90
N VAL A 117 -0.40 28.52 0.79
CA VAL A 117 0.75 28.98 0.00
C VAL A 117 1.89 29.32 0.96
N LEU A 118 3.05 28.71 0.75
CA LEU A 118 4.24 28.86 1.58
C LEU A 118 5.46 29.13 0.70
N GLY A 119 6.48 29.78 1.25
CA GLY A 119 7.79 29.87 0.62
C GLY A 119 8.65 28.66 0.99
N TYR A 120 9.57 28.27 0.10
CA TYR A 120 10.67 27.36 0.44
C TYR A 120 12.01 27.98 0.04
N ASP A 121 13.07 27.61 0.75
CA ASP A 121 14.42 28.10 0.44
C ASP A 121 14.94 27.40 -0.81
N ALA A 122 14.92 28.13 -1.93
CA ALA A 122 15.29 27.61 -3.24
C ALA A 122 16.71 28.01 -3.61
N PRO A 123 17.48 27.12 -4.27
CA PRO A 123 18.81 27.48 -4.79
C PRO A 123 18.74 28.51 -5.93
N ASP A 124 17.58 28.66 -6.58
CA ASP A 124 17.35 29.55 -7.70
C ASP A 124 15.95 30.21 -7.57
N PRO A 125 15.80 31.53 -7.80
CA PRO A 125 14.51 32.23 -7.74
C PRO A 125 13.44 31.71 -8.71
N ARG A 126 13.85 31.07 -9.81
CA ARG A 126 12.99 30.42 -10.82
C ARG A 126 12.93 28.90 -10.66
N ALA A 127 13.31 28.37 -9.50
CA ALA A 127 13.10 26.96 -9.20
C ALA A 127 11.59 26.58 -9.28
N PRO A 128 11.25 25.30 -9.52
CA PRO A 128 9.86 24.90 -9.76
C PRO A 128 8.92 25.22 -8.60
N VAL A 129 7.72 25.72 -8.92
CA VAL A 129 6.62 25.80 -7.94
C VAL A 129 6.16 24.39 -7.61
N LEU A 130 6.14 24.03 -6.34
CA LEU A 130 5.71 22.70 -5.91
C LEU A 130 4.26 22.75 -5.43
N ALA A 131 3.44 21.80 -5.84
CA ALA A 131 2.08 21.65 -5.32
C ALA A 131 1.86 20.21 -4.87
N GLY A 132 1.29 20.01 -3.68
CA GLY A 132 1.08 18.67 -3.16
C GLY A 132 0.35 18.63 -1.83
N PHE A 133 0.01 17.42 -1.39
CA PHE A 133 -0.69 17.18 -0.13
C PHE A 133 -0.14 15.92 0.55
N GLU A 134 -0.27 15.90 1.87
CA GLU A 134 0.06 14.73 2.68
C GLU A 134 -0.97 13.62 2.41
N THR A 135 -0.48 12.42 2.18
CA THR A 135 -1.31 11.24 1.94
C THR A 135 -0.76 10.06 2.72
N VAL A 136 -1.35 8.89 2.53
CA VAL A 136 -0.83 7.64 3.02
C VAL A 136 -0.62 6.69 1.86
N ARG A 137 0.35 5.78 2.00
CA ARG A 137 0.64 4.74 1.01
C ARG A 137 0.74 3.38 1.68
N ALA A 138 0.44 2.33 0.91
CA ALA A 138 0.71 0.97 1.36
C ALA A 138 2.23 0.74 1.38
N ALA A 139 2.74 0.19 2.47
CA ALA A 139 4.15 -0.15 2.59
C ALA A 139 4.46 -1.37 1.72
N ILE A 140 5.38 -1.21 0.77
CA ILE A 140 5.84 -2.31 -0.09
C ILE A 140 7.10 -2.90 0.55
N PRO A 141 7.07 -4.17 1.02
CA PRO A 141 8.23 -4.79 1.62
C PRO A 141 9.33 -5.03 0.57
N ASN A 142 10.59 -4.89 0.97
CA ASN A 142 11.73 -5.16 0.10
C ASN A 142 11.97 -6.67 -0.03
N CYS A 143 11.31 -7.31 -0.98
CA CYS A 143 11.45 -8.75 -1.21
C CYS A 143 12.80 -9.18 -1.80
N ALA A 144 13.65 -8.26 -2.24
CA ALA A 144 14.99 -8.58 -2.71
C ALA A 144 15.95 -8.92 -1.54
N ALA A 145 15.64 -8.44 -0.33
CA ALA A 145 16.41 -8.76 0.88
C ALA A 145 16.15 -10.20 1.38
N GLU A 146 15.15 -10.90 0.83
CA GLU A 146 14.78 -12.23 1.26
C GLU A 146 15.72 -13.30 0.69
N PRO A 147 16.12 -14.31 1.49
CA PRO A 147 16.85 -15.47 0.99
C PRO A 147 16.08 -16.18 -0.13
N ARG A 148 16.61 -16.11 -1.34
CA ARG A 148 16.07 -16.79 -2.53
C ARG A 148 16.70 -18.17 -2.63
N ASP A 149 16.03 -19.17 -2.09
CA ASP A 149 16.35 -20.57 -2.40
C ASP A 149 15.45 -21.06 -3.53
N MET A 150 16.03 -21.16 -4.72
CA MET A 150 15.38 -21.62 -5.96
C MET A 150 15.82 -23.06 -6.31
N GLY A 151 16.44 -23.79 -5.38
CA GLY A 151 16.84 -25.17 -5.58
C GLY A 151 15.66 -26.14 -5.65
N SER A 152 15.95 -27.39 -6.01
CA SER A 152 14.96 -28.46 -6.05
C SER A 152 14.27 -28.62 -4.69
N ARG A 153 12.95 -28.48 -4.68
CA ARG A 153 12.12 -28.59 -3.48
C ARG A 153 11.38 -29.93 -3.49
N PHE A 154 11.63 -30.74 -2.46
CA PHE A 154 10.95 -32.04 -2.25
C PHE A 154 9.91 -32.00 -1.12
N SER A 155 9.51 -30.79 -0.69
CA SER A 155 8.53 -30.60 0.38
C SER A 155 7.42 -29.65 -0.06
N ASN A 156 6.19 -29.86 0.40
CA ASN A 156 5.04 -28.96 0.18
C ASN A 156 5.06 -27.69 1.05
N ARG A 157 6.23 -27.29 1.55
CA ARG A 157 6.38 -26.05 2.33
C ARG A 157 6.49 -24.86 1.37
N SER A 158 5.85 -23.75 1.73
CA SER A 158 5.97 -22.49 0.99
C SER A 158 7.42 -22.01 0.93
N SER A 159 7.78 -21.31 -0.13
CA SER A 159 9.02 -20.51 -0.14
C SER A 159 8.97 -19.41 0.94
N LEU A 160 10.13 -19.04 1.48
CA LEU A 160 10.23 -17.98 2.48
C LEU A 160 9.73 -16.63 1.93
N GLY A 161 10.05 -16.33 0.68
CA GLY A 161 9.63 -15.11 0.00
C GLY A 161 8.18 -15.07 -0.49
N LEU A 162 7.39 -16.15 -0.34
CA LEU A 162 6.00 -16.17 -0.80
C LEU A 162 5.17 -15.06 -0.13
N GLY A 163 5.26 -14.93 1.19
CA GLY A 163 4.55 -13.89 1.93
C GLY A 163 4.93 -12.49 1.46
N CYS A 164 6.22 -12.24 1.25
CA CYS A 164 6.69 -10.95 0.76
C CYS A 164 6.12 -10.65 -0.63
N ALA A 165 6.20 -11.61 -1.56
CA ALA A 165 5.73 -11.42 -2.93
C ALA A 165 4.23 -11.12 -2.98
N ILE A 166 3.41 -11.85 -2.20
CA ILE A 166 1.97 -11.60 -2.13
C ILE A 166 1.69 -10.21 -1.52
N THR A 167 2.30 -9.90 -0.38
CA THR A 167 2.08 -8.62 0.31
C THR A 167 2.54 -7.43 -0.53
N ALA A 168 3.68 -7.53 -1.24
CA ALA A 168 4.18 -6.48 -2.14
C ALA A 168 3.26 -6.25 -3.34
N ASN A 169 2.80 -7.33 -4.00
CA ASN A 169 1.88 -7.20 -5.13
C ASN A 169 0.53 -6.66 -4.70
N MET A 170 0.02 -7.08 -3.54
CA MET A 170 -1.23 -6.57 -3.00
C MET A 170 -1.09 -5.08 -2.64
N ALA A 171 -0.02 -4.70 -1.93
CA ALA A 171 0.27 -3.30 -1.60
C ALA A 171 0.37 -2.41 -2.85
N ALA A 172 0.92 -2.91 -3.96
CA ALA A 172 1.01 -2.18 -5.22
C ALA A 172 -0.35 -1.99 -5.93
N GLN A 173 -1.34 -2.84 -5.65
CA GLN A 173 -2.65 -2.84 -6.30
C GLN A 173 -3.75 -2.17 -5.45
N ILE A 174 -3.49 -1.91 -4.17
CA ILE A 174 -4.45 -1.28 -3.28
C ILE A 174 -4.71 0.17 -3.72
N ALA A 175 -5.97 0.46 -4.04
CA ALA A 175 -6.40 1.79 -4.45
C ALA A 175 -6.40 2.78 -3.27
N ASP A 176 -6.86 2.36 -2.08
CA ASP A 176 -6.87 3.18 -0.88
C ASP A 176 -6.15 2.46 0.28
N PRO A 177 -4.94 2.90 0.63
CA PRO A 177 -4.16 2.30 1.71
C PRO A 177 -4.84 2.32 3.07
N ARG A 178 -5.82 3.20 3.32
CA ARG A 178 -6.51 3.30 4.61
C ARG A 178 -7.35 2.05 4.90
N ASP A 179 -7.76 1.33 3.86
CA ASP A 179 -8.51 0.07 3.99
C ASP A 179 -7.66 -1.04 4.63
N ILE A 180 -6.33 -0.89 4.69
CA ILE A 180 -5.44 -1.81 5.43
C ILE A 180 -5.62 -1.67 6.94
N VAL A 181 -5.94 -0.47 7.44
CA VAL A 181 -6.08 -0.20 8.88
C VAL A 181 -7.46 -0.63 9.38
N GLY A 182 -8.49 -0.50 8.54
CA GLY A 182 -9.83 -0.90 8.88
C GLY A 182 -10.80 -0.79 7.72
N ALA A 183 -11.92 -1.50 7.82
CA ALA A 183 -13.00 -1.41 6.85
C ALA A 183 -13.68 -0.03 6.92
N ARG A 184 -14.15 0.44 5.77
CA ARG A 184 -14.97 1.65 5.68
C ARG A 184 -16.32 1.43 6.36
N ALA A 185 -16.97 2.53 6.75
CA ALA A 185 -18.35 2.49 7.17
C ALA A 185 -19.22 1.96 6.02
N MET A 186 -19.95 0.88 6.28
CA MET A 186 -20.91 0.33 5.33
C MET A 186 -22.15 1.22 5.27
N THR A 187 -22.72 1.38 4.08
CA THR A 187 -24.05 1.98 3.94
C THR A 187 -25.11 1.11 4.62
N PRO A 188 -26.20 1.69 5.14
CA PRO A 188 -27.32 0.91 5.68
C PRO A 188 -27.84 -0.12 4.67
N ALA A 189 -28.36 -1.23 5.18
CA ALA A 189 -29.06 -2.20 4.35
C ALA A 189 -30.27 -1.55 3.65
N ASP A 190 -30.57 -1.97 2.41
CA ASP A 190 -31.76 -1.53 1.69
C ASP A 190 -32.99 -2.34 2.15
N PRO A 191 -33.90 -1.74 2.95
CA PRO A 191 -35.05 -2.46 3.48
C PRO A 191 -36.07 -2.79 2.39
N GLY A 192 -36.16 -1.99 1.33
CA GLY A 192 -37.09 -2.21 0.21
C GLY A 192 -36.68 -3.45 -0.59
N ARG A 193 -35.40 -3.57 -0.90
CA ARG A 193 -34.86 -4.76 -1.56
C ARG A 193 -35.00 -6.02 -0.70
N ALA A 194 -34.74 -5.91 0.61
CA ALA A 194 -34.94 -7.03 1.53
C ALA A 194 -36.41 -7.49 1.55
N ALA A 195 -37.36 -6.56 1.61
CA ALA A 195 -38.79 -6.89 1.59
C ALA A 195 -39.21 -7.63 0.32
N ILE A 196 -38.74 -7.20 -0.86
CA ILE A 196 -39.02 -7.87 -2.14
C ILE A 196 -38.45 -9.28 -2.16
N VAL A 197 -37.20 -9.47 -1.71
CA VAL A 197 -36.56 -10.78 -1.63
C VAL A 197 -37.35 -11.72 -0.71
N PHE A 198 -37.79 -11.23 0.45
CA PHE A 198 -38.60 -12.03 1.38
C PHE A 198 -39.99 -12.35 0.83
N ASP A 199 -40.64 -11.43 0.13
CA ASP A 199 -41.94 -11.67 -0.48
C ASP A 199 -41.86 -12.76 -1.56
N ARG A 200 -40.89 -12.66 -2.47
CA ARG A 200 -40.64 -13.69 -3.50
C ARG A 200 -40.34 -15.05 -2.88
N TYR A 201 -39.48 -15.07 -1.85
CA TYR A 201 -39.17 -16.30 -1.12
C TYR A 201 -40.43 -16.94 -0.55
N ARG A 202 -41.32 -16.16 0.09
CA ARG A 202 -42.59 -16.67 0.64
C ARG A 202 -43.54 -17.20 -0.42
N LYS A 203 -43.53 -16.60 -1.62
CA LYS A 203 -44.35 -17.03 -2.76
C LYS A 203 -43.75 -18.22 -3.53
N GLY A 204 -42.54 -18.65 -3.20
CA GLY A 204 -41.82 -19.68 -3.96
C GLY A 204 -41.27 -19.19 -5.30
N GLU A 205 -41.14 -17.87 -5.46
CA GLU A 205 -40.60 -17.23 -6.66
C GLU A 205 -39.07 -17.02 -6.57
N PRO A 206 -38.34 -16.97 -7.70
CA PRO A 206 -36.90 -16.71 -7.69
C PRO A 206 -36.58 -15.30 -7.17
N ALA A 207 -35.85 -15.24 -6.05
CA ALA A 207 -35.41 -14.00 -5.42
C ALA A 207 -34.12 -13.41 -6.04
N SER A 208 -33.43 -14.19 -6.89
CA SER A 208 -32.25 -13.75 -7.63
C SER A 208 -32.63 -12.91 -8.86
N ALA A 209 -31.64 -12.25 -9.44
CA ALA A 209 -31.79 -11.71 -10.79
C ALA A 209 -32.06 -12.87 -11.78
N PRO A 210 -32.86 -12.64 -12.84
CA PRO A 210 -33.01 -13.61 -13.91
C PRO A 210 -31.63 -13.86 -14.55
N GLN A 211 -31.28 -15.13 -14.71
CA GLN A 211 -30.05 -15.51 -15.39
C GLN A 211 -30.19 -15.19 -16.88
N GLU A 212 -29.15 -14.65 -17.48
CA GLU A 212 -29.11 -14.44 -18.92
C GLU A 212 -29.25 -15.81 -19.63
N THR A 213 -30.14 -15.88 -20.63
CA THR A 213 -30.49 -17.14 -21.31
C THR A 213 -29.27 -17.85 -21.90
N LEU A 214 -28.24 -17.09 -22.28
CA LEU A 214 -27.00 -17.60 -22.86
C LEU A 214 -26.09 -18.31 -21.84
N VAL A 215 -26.28 -18.09 -20.54
CA VAL A 215 -25.43 -18.64 -19.47
C VAL A 215 -26.20 -19.65 -18.59
N GLN A 216 -27.50 -19.84 -18.87
CA GLN A 216 -28.36 -20.71 -18.08
C GLN A 216 -27.91 -22.18 -18.22
N GLY A 217 -27.38 -22.75 -17.12
CA GLY A 217 -26.89 -24.13 -17.07
C GLY A 217 -25.43 -24.34 -17.46
N ALA A 218 -24.69 -23.29 -17.83
CA ALA A 218 -23.26 -23.40 -18.11
C ALA A 218 -22.46 -23.37 -16.80
N ILE A 219 -21.68 -24.43 -16.55
CA ILE A 219 -20.68 -24.47 -15.47
C ILE A 219 -19.34 -24.06 -16.09
N ALA A 220 -18.65 -23.08 -15.49
CA ALA A 220 -17.37 -22.61 -15.99
C ALA A 220 -16.31 -23.73 -15.92
N GLN A 221 -15.91 -24.27 -17.07
CA GLN A 221 -14.80 -25.23 -17.21
C GLN A 221 -13.47 -24.51 -17.43
N ALA A 222 -13.19 -23.47 -16.65
CA ALA A 222 -11.98 -22.66 -16.87
C ALA A 222 -10.67 -23.39 -16.52
N VAL A 223 -10.76 -24.53 -15.83
CA VAL A 223 -9.63 -25.40 -15.52
C VAL A 223 -10.10 -26.84 -15.66
N GLU A 224 -9.65 -27.52 -16.72
CA GLU A 224 -9.56 -28.99 -16.78
C GLU A 224 -8.16 -29.43 -16.37
#